data_AF-R6Z8S6-F1
#
_entry.id   AF-R6Z8S6-F1
#
_cell.length_a   1.000
_cell.length_b   1.000
_cell.length_c   1.000
_cell.angle_alpha   90.00
_cell.angle_beta   90.00
_cell.angle_gamma   90.00
#
_symmetry.space_group_name_H-M   'P 1'
#
loop_
_entity.id
_entity.type
_entity.pdbx_description
1 polymer ?
#
loop_
_entity_poly.entity_id
_entity_poly.type
_entity_poly.pdbx_seq_one_letter_code
_entity_poly.pdbx_strand_id
1 'polypeptide(L)' 'MDRAFYSEIKKILTNARNKVYQTANFAMVEAYWQIGKSIVEEQNGEERAEYGTGLLKELSKQMTQDFGRGFTVANLKNMR' A
#
# COMPACT_ATOMS: atom_id res chain seq x y z
N MET A 1 -26.86 27.35 -18.19
CA MET A 1 -25.52 26.80 -18.48
C MET A 1 -25.68 25.77 -19.58
N ASP A 2 -24.85 25.81 -20.61
CA ASP A 2 -24.87 24.81 -21.68
C ASP A 2 -24.51 23.42 -21.13
N ARG A 3 -25.30 22.40 -21.52
CA ARG A 3 -25.11 21.02 -21.06
C ARG A 3 -23.80 20.43 -21.56
N ALA A 4 -23.40 20.77 -22.78
CA ALA A 4 -22.14 20.29 -23.34
C ALA A 4 -20.95 20.88 -22.56
N PHE A 5 -20.97 22.19 -22.30
CA PHE A 5 -19.96 22.85 -21.47
C PHE A 5 -19.83 22.23 -20.07
N TYR A 6 -20.93 22.02 -19.34
CA TYR A 6 -20.86 21.40 -18.01
C TYR A 6 -20.35 19.95 -18.05
N SER A 7 -20.74 19.17 -19.07
CA SER A 7 -20.25 17.81 -19.28
C SER A 7 -18.74 17.78 -19.51
N GLU A 8 -18.20 18.75 -20.25
CA GLU A 8 -16.77 18.86 -20.50
C GLU A 8 -16.00 19.15 -19.21
N ILE A 9 -16.47 20.09 -18.37
CA ILE A 9 -15.86 20.35 -17.05
C ILE A 9 -15.87 19.09 -16.18
N LYS A 10 -16.99 18.35 -16.15
CA LYS A 10 -17.08 17.09 -15.41
C LYS A 10 -16.09 16.05 -15.93
N LYS A 11 -15.92 15.95 -17.24
CA LYS A 11 -14.98 15.02 -17.88
C LYS A 11 -13.53 15.35 -17.52
N ILE A 12 -13.14 16.63 -17.57
CA ILE A 12 -11.82 17.10 -17.16
C ILE A 12 -11.52 16.68 -15.71
N LEU A 13 -12.43 16.97 -14.79
CA LEU A 13 -12.25 16.63 -13.37
C LEU A 13 -12.19 15.11 -13.13
N THR A 14 -13.05 14.36 -13.82
CA THR A 14 -13.11 12.89 -13.69
C THR A 14 -11.82 12.26 -14.21
N ASN A 15 -11.31 12.72 -15.35
CA ASN A 15 -10.05 12.24 -15.91
C ASN A 15 -8.87 12.54 -15.00
N ALA A 16 -8.80 13.75 -14.43
CA ALA A 16 -7.76 14.11 -13.48
C ALA A 16 -7.78 13.22 -12.23
N ARG A 17 -8.96 13.00 -11.64
CA ARG A 17 -9.13 12.10 -10.48
C ARG A 17 -8.73 10.66 -10.80
N ASN A 18 -9.19 10.13 -11.93
CA ASN A 18 -8.85 8.77 -12.35
C ASN A 18 -7.34 8.60 -12.53
N LYS A 19 -6.66 9.59 -13.11
CA LYS A 19 -5.20 9.57 -13.26
C LYS A 19 -4.51 9.56 -11.89
N VAL A 20 -4.94 10.43 -10.97
CA VAL A 20 -4.39 10.46 -9.59
C VAL A 20 -4.58 9.12 -8.90
N TYR A 21 -5.78 8.53 -8.97
CA TYR A 21 -6.05 7.22 -8.37
C TYR A 21 -5.19 6.11 -8.97
N GLN A 22 -5.05 6.09 -10.31
CA GLN A 22 -4.23 5.08 -10.98
C GLN A 22 -2.76 5.20 -10.56
N THR A 23 -2.21 6.41 -10.54
CA THR A 23 -0.82 6.65 -10.12
C THR A 23 -0.60 6.30 -8.65
N ALA A 24 -1.50 6.73 -7.76
CA ALA A 24 -1.41 6.40 -6.34
C ALA A 24 -1.51 4.89 -6.10
N ASN A 25 -2.46 4.21 -6.75
CA ASN A 25 -2.60 2.76 -6.62
C ASN A 25 -1.34 2.02 -7.09
N PHE A 26 -0.77 2.41 -8.23
CA PHE A 26 0.46 1.82 -8.73
C PHE A 26 1.63 2.01 -7.74
N ALA A 27 1.83 3.24 -7.26
CA ALA A 27 2.89 3.55 -6.30
C ALA A 27 2.72 2.76 -4.98
N MET A 28 1.48 2.58 -4.51
CA MET A 28 1.21 1.81 -3.29
C MET A 28 1.48 0.31 -3.48
N VAL A 29 1.14 -0.27 -4.64
CA VAL A 29 1.47 -1.67 -4.96
C VAL A 29 2.97 -1.88 -5.00
N GLU A 30 3.71 -0.96 -5.64
CA GLU A 30 5.17 -1.01 -5.67
C GLU A 30 5.77 -0.92 -4.25
N ALA A 31 5.28 0.02 -3.43
CA ALA A 31 5.73 0.17 -2.05
C ALA A 31 5.50 -1.10 -1.22
N TYR A 32 4.32 -1.72 -1.34
CA TYR A 32 4.00 -2.97 -0.64
C TYR A 32 4.89 -4.13 -1.08
N TRP A 33 5.21 -4.22 -2.37
CA TRP A 33 6.15 -5.22 -2.86
C TRP A 33 7.56 -5.02 -2.29
N GLN A 34 8.05 -3.78 -2.25
CA GLN A 34 9.36 -3.47 -1.65
C GLN A 34 9.40 -3.80 -0.16
N ILE A 35 8.34 -3.48 0.58
CA ILE A 35 8.21 -3.85 2.01
C ILE A 35 8.30 -5.37 2.18
N GLY A 36 7.54 -6.14 1.39
CA GLY A 36 7.58 -7.59 1.42
C GLY A 36 8.98 -8.15 1.17
N LYS A 37 9.65 -7.64 0.14
CA LYS A 37 11.04 -7.99 -0.18
C LYS A 37 11.98 -7.73 1.00
N SER A 38 11.92 -6.54 1.60
CA SER A 38 12.75 -6.20 2.77
C SER A 38 12.48 -7.11 3.97
N ILE A 39 11.22 -7.53 4.18
CA ILE A 39 10.88 -8.50 5.24
C ILE A 39 11.53 -9.86 4.98
N VAL A 40 11.47 -10.38 3.74
CA VAL A 40 12.10 -11.66 3.39
C VAL A 40 13.61 -11.61 3.58
N GLU A 41 14.24 -10.52 3.15
CA GLU A 41 15.68 -10.29 3.31
C GLU A 41 16.10 -10.26 4.78
N GLU A 42 15.37 -9.52 5.63
CA GLU A 42 15.63 -9.44 7.07
C GLU A 42 15.44 -10.80 7.78
N GLN A 43 14.51 -11.62 7.29
CA GLN A 43 14.30 -12.98 7.81
C GLN A 43 15.36 -13.98 7.32
N ASN A 44 16.34 -13.56 6.50
CA ASN A 44 17.32 -14.44 5.86
C ASN A 44 16.66 -15.63 5.11
N GLY A 45 15.42 -15.46 4.61
CA GLY A 45 14.63 -16.53 4.00
C GLY A 45 14.01 -17.55 4.97
N GLU A 46 14.26 -17.45 6.28
CA GLU A 46 13.73 -18.34 7.32
C GLU A 46 12.34 -17.85 7.81
N GLU A 47 11.34 -17.95 6.93
CA GLU A 47 9.99 -17.40 7.11
C GLU A 47 9.22 -17.89 8.35
N ARG A 48 9.58 -19.07 8.87
CA ARG A 48 8.83 -19.82 9.89
C ARG A 48 9.50 -19.85 11.25
N ALA A 49 10.70 -19.29 11.38
CA ALA A 49 11.36 -19.19 12.67
C ALA A 49 10.53 -18.30 13.62
N GLU A 50 10.66 -18.58 14.92
CA GLU A 50 10.04 -17.77 15.98
C GLU A 50 10.44 -16.28 15.84
N TYR A 51 11.65 -16.03 15.35
CA TYR A 51 12.18 -14.72 14.96
C TYR A 51 11.32 -14.02 13.90
N GLY A 52 10.97 -14.69 12.80
CA GLY A 52 10.14 -14.11 11.74
C GLY A 52 8.72 -13.75 12.21
N THR A 53 8.19 -14.51 13.17
CA THR A 53 6.90 -14.21 13.81
C THR A 53 6.99 -13.01 14.76
N GLY A 54 8.12 -12.83 15.45
CA GLY A 54 8.40 -11.66 16.28
C GLY A 54 8.52 -10.38 15.46
N LEU A 55 9.31 -10.42 14.38
CA LEU A 55 9.55 -9.29 13.47
C LEU A 55 8.24 -8.70 12.93
N LEU A 56 7.34 -9.56 12.42
CA LEU A 56 6.07 -9.10 11.85
C LEU A 56 5.14 -8.45 12.89
N LYS A 57 5.17 -8.92 14.15
CA LYS A 57 4.39 -8.31 15.24
C LYS A 57 4.93 -6.92 15.58
N GLU A 58 6.25 -6.77 15.64
CA GLU A 58 6.89 -5.49 15.92
C GLU A 58 6.66 -4.48 14.79
N LEU A 59 6.90 -4.88 13.55
CA LEU A 59 6.60 -4.07 12.37
C LEU A 59 5.14 -3.64 12.34
N SER A 60 4.21 -4.58 12.59
CA SER A 60 2.79 -4.25 12.58
C SER A 60 2.43 -3.17 13.61
N LYS A 61 3.01 -3.26 14.81
CA LYS A 61 2.79 -2.28 15.88
C LYS A 61 3.34 -0.91 15.48
N GLN A 62 4.60 -0.84 15.06
CA GLN A 62 5.26 0.42 14.71
C GLN A 62 4.61 1.08 13.49
N MET A 63 4.41 0.34 12.40
CA MET A 63 3.83 0.89 11.18
C MET A 63 2.37 1.29 11.34
N THR A 64 1.60 0.57 12.17
CA THR A 64 0.22 1.00 12.48
C THR A 64 0.21 2.28 13.32
N GLN A 65 1.20 2.49 14.18
CA GLN A 65 1.36 3.72 14.96
C GLN A 65 1.72 4.91 14.04
N ASP A 66 2.64 4.71 13.10
CA ASP A 66 3.18 5.79 12.26
C ASP A 66 2.26 6.12 11.08
N PHE A 67 1.66 5.11 10.45
CA PHE A 67 0.92 5.25 9.19
C PHE A 67 -0.56 4.86 9.31
N GLY A 68 -0.99 4.34 10.44
CA GLY A 68 -2.39 3.99 10.70
C GLY A 68 -2.81 2.66 10.09
N ARG A 69 -4.07 2.59 9.66
CA ARG A 69 -4.69 1.34 9.19
C ARG A 69 -4.02 0.86 7.90
N GLY A 70 -3.73 -0.43 7.83
CA GLY A 70 -3.15 -1.07 6.64
C GLY A 70 -1.95 -1.96 6.94
N PHE A 71 -1.32 -1.80 8.11
CA PHE A 71 -0.10 -2.53 8.49
C PHE A 71 -0.35 -3.55 9.61
N THR A 72 -1.43 -4.32 9.49
CA THR A 72 -1.65 -5.47 10.37
C THR A 72 -0.65 -6.57 10.08
N VAL A 73 -0.39 -7.46 11.04
CA VAL A 73 0.44 -8.66 10.83
C VAL A 73 -0.05 -9.47 9.61
N ALA A 74 -1.37 -9.59 9.43
CA ALA A 74 -1.94 -10.29 8.29
C ALA A 74 -1.62 -9.59 6.96
N ASN A 75 -1.69 -8.26 6.91
CA ASN A 75 -1.35 -7.52 5.70
C ASN A 75 0.15 -7.58 5.39
N LEU A 76 1.02 -7.45 6.40
CA LEU A 76 2.47 -7.60 6.20
C LEU A 76 2.83 -9.00 5.68
N LYS A 77 2.13 -10.05 6.14
CA LYS A 77 2.26 -11.40 5.59
C LYS A 77 1.79 -11.54 4.14
N ASN A 78 0.84 -10.71 3.70
CA ASN A 78 0.36 -10.70 2.32
C ASN A 78 1.26 -9.86 1.39
N MET A 79 2.05 -8.94 1.97
CA MET A 79 3.05 -8.15 1.24
C MET A 79 4.31 -8.97 0.97
N ARG A 80 4.72 -9.78 1.96
CA ARG A 80 5.78 -10.78 1.89
C ARG A 80 5.42 -11.90 0.92
#